data_AF-A0A087CMH3-F1
#
_entry.id   AF-A0A087CMH3-F1
#
_cell.length_a   1.000
_cell.length_b   1.000
_cell.length_c   1.000
_cell.angle_alpha   90.00
_cell.angle_beta   90.00
_cell.angle_gamma   90.00
#
_symmetry.space_group_name_H-M   'P 1'
#
loop_
_entity.id
_entity.type
_entity.pdbx_description
1 polymer ?
#
loop_
_entity_poly.entity_id
_entity_poly.type
_entity_poly.pdbx_seq_one_letter_code
_entity_poly.pdbx_strand_id
1 'polypeptide(L)'
;MGYAVDYKPRKTRARRQVPKNKAQRTKDIKNAIRWNLGRLEHDTVSSDTVSRPMAIQLLNLNKIAPTADPTGDHVMQQLISEGIVLRPKKRAGVQVFDRDDLVRSLRAWAGVK
;
A
#
# COMPACT_ATOMS: atom_id res chain seq x y z
N MET A 1 -36.06 38.23 33.14
CA MET A 1 -35.08 37.27 33.69
C MET A 1 -34.54 36.44 32.54
N GLY A 2 -33.38 36.80 31.99
CA GLY A 2 -32.78 36.12 30.84
C GLY A 2 -31.81 35.05 31.29
N TYR A 3 -32.09 33.78 31.01
CA TYR A 3 -31.18 32.69 31.30
C TYR A 3 -30.17 32.58 30.15
N ALA A 4 -28.89 32.88 30.42
CA ALA A 4 -27.80 32.60 29.49
C ALA A 4 -27.52 31.09 29.53
N VAL A 5 -27.89 30.38 28.46
CA VAL A 5 -27.64 28.96 28.31
C VAL A 5 -26.21 28.80 27.77
N ASP A 6 -25.27 28.42 28.62
CA ASP A 6 -23.90 28.07 28.21
C ASP A 6 -23.94 26.73 27.46
N TYR A 7 -24.08 26.79 26.14
CA TYR A 7 -23.93 25.61 25.31
C TYR A 7 -22.44 25.37 25.12
N LYS A 8 -21.86 24.43 25.87
CA LYS A 8 -20.47 23.99 25.67
C LYS A 8 -20.47 22.87 24.62
N PRO A 9 -20.16 23.11 23.33
CA PRO A 9 -20.09 22.04 22.37
C PRO A 9 -18.87 21.17 22.68
N ARG A 10 -19.11 20.00 23.28
CA ARG A 10 -18.09 18.97 23.47
C ARG A 10 -17.75 18.35 22.11
N LYS A 11 -16.92 19.04 21.32
CA LYS A 11 -16.31 18.46 20.12
C LYS A 11 -15.18 17.50 20.51
N THR A 12 -15.51 16.39 21.16
CA THR A 12 -14.67 15.19 21.06
C THR A 12 -14.89 14.62 19.67
N ARG A 13 -14.15 15.13 18.67
CA ARG A 13 -13.95 14.33 17.45
C ARG A 13 -13.39 13.00 17.94
N ALA A 14 -14.14 11.92 17.75
CA ALA A 14 -13.62 10.58 17.96
C ALA A 14 -12.32 10.50 17.15
N ARG A 15 -11.17 10.44 17.84
CA ARG A 15 -9.92 10.06 17.17
C ARG A 15 -10.25 8.73 16.52
N ARG A 16 -10.21 8.66 15.19
CA ARG A 16 -10.40 7.44 14.42
C ARG A 16 -9.37 6.45 14.98
N GLN A 17 -9.76 5.62 15.95
CA GLN A 17 -8.93 4.53 16.39
C GLN A 17 -8.80 3.64 15.16
N VAL A 18 -7.62 3.65 14.57
CA VAL A 18 -7.28 2.68 13.54
C VAL A 18 -7.51 1.32 14.21
N PRO A 19 -8.43 0.48 13.70
CA PRO A 19 -8.65 -0.82 14.31
C PRO A 19 -7.29 -1.54 14.35
N LYS A 20 -6.99 -2.21 15.47
CA LYS A 20 -5.69 -2.87 15.72
C LYS A 20 -5.21 -3.70 14.51
N ASN A 21 -6.15 -4.33 13.81
CA ASN A 21 -5.92 -5.10 12.58
C ASN A 21 -5.43 -4.27 11.39
N LYS A 22 -5.90 -3.01 11.22
CA LYS A 22 -5.46 -2.16 10.11
C LYS A 22 -4.03 -1.69 10.30
N ALA A 23 -3.66 -1.29 11.51
CA ALA A 23 -2.27 -0.89 11.81
C ALA A 23 -1.29 -2.07 11.64
N GLN A 24 -1.67 -3.25 12.13
CA GLN A 24 -0.89 -4.47 11.94
C GLN A 24 -0.75 -4.81 10.46
N ARG A 25 -1.85 -4.81 9.71
CA ARG A 25 -1.82 -5.08 8.26
C ARG A 25 -0.93 -4.11 7.49
N THR A 26 -0.98 -2.81 7.81
CA THR A 26 -0.07 -1.83 7.19
C THR A 26 1.39 -2.13 7.53
N LYS A 27 1.69 -2.55 8.77
CA LYS A 27 3.03 -2.98 9.17
C LYS A 27 3.49 -4.22 8.41
N ASP A 28 2.61 -5.20 8.23
CA ASP A 28 2.91 -6.42 7.48
C ASP A 28 3.19 -6.13 6.01
N ILE A 29 2.40 -5.25 5.38
CA ILE A 29 2.64 -4.78 4.00
C ILE A 29 3.99 -4.06 3.91
N LYS A 30 4.31 -3.17 4.86
CA LYS A 30 5.62 -2.50 4.90
C LYS A 30 6.76 -3.51 5.02
N ASN A 31 6.64 -4.48 5.92
CA ASN A 31 7.68 -5.49 6.11
C ASN A 31 7.88 -6.34 4.86
N ALA A 32 6.80 -6.78 4.23
CA ALA A 32 6.85 -7.51 2.96
C ALA A 32 7.61 -6.72 1.89
N ILE A 33 7.29 -5.42 1.73
CA ILE A 33 8.02 -4.57 0.80
C ILE A 33 9.49 -4.41 1.20
N ARG A 34 9.80 -4.10 2.46
CA ARG A 34 11.18 -3.91 2.93
C ARG A 34 12.06 -5.12 2.67
N TRP A 35 11.54 -6.33 2.93
CA TRP A 35 12.31 -7.56 2.77
C TRP A 35 12.50 -7.97 1.31
N ASN A 36 11.56 -7.60 0.44
CA ASN A 36 11.56 -8.07 -0.95
C ASN A 36 11.94 -6.99 -1.98
N LEU A 37 12.13 -5.74 -1.57
CA LEU A 37 12.43 -4.63 -2.48
C LEU A 37 13.74 -4.86 -3.25
N GLY A 38 14.79 -5.36 -2.59
CA GLY A 38 16.05 -5.67 -3.27
C GLY A 38 15.91 -6.74 -4.36
N ARG A 39 15.05 -7.73 -4.13
CA ARG A 39 14.70 -8.74 -5.14
C ARG A 39 13.93 -8.12 -6.30
N LEU A 40 12.92 -7.29 -6.01
CA LEU A 40 12.18 -6.56 -7.04
C LEU A 40 13.13 -5.74 -7.92
N GLU A 41 14.05 -5.00 -7.31
CA GLU A 41 15.03 -4.16 -8.02
C GLU A 41 15.97 -4.97 -8.91
N HIS A 42 16.53 -6.06 -8.37
CA HIS A 42 17.46 -6.93 -9.08
C HIS A 42 16.78 -7.67 -10.24
N ASP A 43 15.65 -8.32 -10.00
CA ASP A 43 14.97 -9.18 -10.98
C ASP A 43 14.29 -8.36 -12.10
N THR A 44 14.17 -7.04 -11.93
CA THR A 44 13.57 -6.13 -12.93
C THR A 44 14.58 -5.16 -13.54
N VAL A 45 15.89 -5.32 -13.29
CA VAL A 45 16.93 -4.36 -13.72
C VAL A 45 16.95 -4.13 -15.25
N SER A 46 16.62 -5.14 -16.04
CA SER A 46 16.61 -5.06 -17.52
C SER A 46 15.24 -4.70 -18.10
N SER A 47 14.26 -4.33 -17.26
CA SER A 47 12.88 -4.06 -17.68
C SER A 47 12.43 -2.66 -17.29
N ASP A 48 12.02 -1.87 -18.28
CA ASP A 48 11.46 -0.53 -18.03
C ASP A 48 10.10 -0.59 -17.33
N THR A 49 9.38 -1.72 -17.48
CA THR A 49 8.04 -1.89 -16.90
C THR A 49 7.88 -3.22 -16.21
N VAL A 50 7.13 -3.23 -15.11
CA VAL A 50 6.83 -4.42 -14.32
C VAL A 50 5.33 -4.70 -14.37
N SER A 51 4.95 -5.92 -14.73
CA SER A 51 3.53 -6.30 -14.72
C SER A 51 3.01 -6.42 -13.28
N ARG A 52 1.73 -6.10 -13.07
CA ARG A 52 1.07 -6.24 -11.77
C ARG A 52 1.24 -7.63 -11.12
N PRO A 53 1.01 -8.77 -11.81
CA PRO A 53 1.22 -10.08 -11.20
C PRO A 53 2.69 -10.31 -10.83
N MET A 54 3.65 -9.85 -11.65
CA MET A 54 5.07 -9.98 -11.35
C MET A 54 5.46 -9.17 -10.10
N ALA A 55 5.00 -7.92 -9.98
CA ALA A 55 5.23 -7.09 -8.80
C ALA A 55 4.66 -7.74 -7.53
N ILE A 56 3.45 -8.31 -7.60
CA ILE A 56 2.82 -9.02 -6.48
C ILE A 56 3.66 -10.22 -6.02
N GLN A 57 4.13 -11.03 -6.97
CA GLN A 57 4.95 -12.21 -6.69
C GLN A 57 6.32 -11.83 -6.12
N LEU A 58 7.01 -10.87 -6.72
CA LEU A 58 8.33 -10.44 -6.26
C LEU A 58 8.28 -9.83 -4.86
N LEU A 59 7.21 -9.11 -4.52
CA LEU A 59 6.99 -8.54 -3.19
C LEU A 59 6.35 -9.51 -2.18
N ASN A 60 5.99 -10.73 -2.60
CA ASN A 60 5.29 -11.73 -1.78
C ASN A 60 3.99 -11.19 -1.14
N LEU A 61 3.22 -10.34 -1.83
CA LEU A 61 2.02 -9.72 -1.23
C LEU A 61 0.92 -10.74 -0.93
N ASN A 62 0.88 -11.85 -1.68
CA ASN A 62 0.00 -12.99 -1.45
C ASN A 62 0.24 -13.71 -0.11
N LYS A 63 1.40 -13.50 0.53
CA LYS A 63 1.72 -14.10 1.84
C LYS A 63 1.20 -13.28 3.03
N ILE A 64 0.70 -12.07 2.80
CA ILE A 64 0.23 -11.18 3.87
C ILE A 64 -1.10 -11.67 4.45
N ALA A 65 -2.00 -12.18 3.60
CA ALA A 65 -3.30 -12.68 4.02
C ALA A 65 -3.72 -13.89 3.16
N PRO A 66 -3.01 -15.03 3.24
CA PRO A 66 -3.17 -16.14 2.29
C PRO A 66 -4.58 -16.72 2.24
N THR A 67 -5.36 -16.62 3.32
CA THR A 67 -6.75 -17.09 3.38
C THR A 67 -7.76 -16.12 2.78
N ALA A 68 -7.51 -14.80 2.90
CA ALA A 68 -8.47 -13.77 2.47
C ALA A 68 -8.11 -13.13 1.13
N ASP A 69 -6.82 -13.11 0.78
CA ASP A 69 -6.26 -12.58 -0.45
C ASP A 69 -5.11 -13.50 -0.92
N PRO A 70 -5.42 -14.70 -1.43
CA PRO A 70 -4.42 -15.68 -1.86
C PRO A 70 -3.62 -15.21 -3.09
N THR A 71 -4.12 -14.22 -3.83
CA THR A 71 -3.44 -13.65 -5.00
C THR A 71 -2.54 -12.49 -4.62
N GLY A 72 -2.86 -11.74 -3.55
CA GLY A 72 -2.18 -10.49 -3.17
C GLY A 72 -2.69 -9.27 -3.94
N ASP A 73 -3.75 -9.43 -4.73
CA ASP A 73 -4.26 -8.37 -5.60
C ASP A 73 -4.96 -7.25 -4.81
N HIS A 74 -5.66 -7.60 -3.73
CA HIS A 74 -6.30 -6.58 -2.88
C HIS A 74 -5.26 -5.72 -2.17
N VAL A 75 -4.11 -6.30 -1.78
CA VAL A 75 -2.99 -5.53 -1.22
C VAL A 75 -2.44 -4.57 -2.27
N MET A 76 -2.17 -5.03 -3.49
CA MET A 76 -1.70 -4.15 -4.57
C MET A 76 -2.73 -3.05 -4.90
N GLN A 77 -4.01 -3.41 -4.96
CA GLN A 77 -5.08 -2.45 -5.20
C GLN A 77 -5.17 -1.39 -4.10
N GLN A 78 -4.93 -1.79 -2.84
CA GLN A 78 -4.88 -0.86 -1.73
C GLN A 78 -3.71 0.11 -1.87
N LEU A 79 -2.51 -0.36 -2.22
CA LEU A 79 -1.35 0.50 -2.43
C LEU A 79 -1.61 1.57 -3.51
N ILE A 80 -2.31 1.19 -4.58
CA ILE A 80 -2.75 2.11 -5.63
C ILE A 80 -3.80 3.09 -5.09
N SER A 81 -4.81 2.58 -4.36
CA SER A 81 -5.91 3.40 -3.83
C SER A 81 -5.46 4.40 -2.77
N GLU A 82 -4.42 4.07 -2.00
CA GLU A 82 -3.80 4.94 -0.99
C GLU A 82 -2.77 5.90 -1.62
N GLY A 83 -2.52 5.81 -2.92
CA GLY A 83 -1.57 6.67 -3.65
C GLY A 83 -0.10 6.37 -3.34
N ILE A 84 0.19 5.19 -2.79
CA ILE A 84 1.55 4.74 -2.47
C ILE A 84 2.29 4.31 -3.73
N VAL A 85 1.57 3.67 -4.65
CA VAL A 85 2.07 3.28 -5.97
C VAL A 85 1.24 4.00 -7.02
N LEU A 86 1.90 4.49 -8.07
CA LEU A 86 1.22 5.15 -9.18
C LEU A 86 0.25 4.18 -9.88
N ARG A 87 -0.83 4.73 -10.46
CA ARG A 87 -1.81 3.90 -11.15
C ARG A 87 -1.15 3.21 -12.36
N PRO A 88 -1.31 1.88 -12.52
CA PRO A 88 -0.69 1.17 -13.62
C PRO A 88 -1.30 1.59 -14.95
N LYS A 89 -0.47 1.61 -16.00
CA LYS A 89 -0.89 1.79 -17.38
C LYS A 89 -1.36 0.44 -17.94
N LYS A 90 -2.24 0.45 -18.95
CA LYS A 90 -2.59 -0.75 -19.71
C LYS A 90 -1.68 -0.85 -20.95
N ARG A 91 -0.99 -1.97 -21.13
CA ARG A 91 -0.26 -2.32 -22.35
C ARG A 91 -0.65 -3.73 -22.78
N ALA A 92 -1.11 -3.89 -24.03
CA ALA A 92 -1.59 -5.16 -24.57
C ALA A 92 -2.58 -5.91 -23.63
N GLY A 93 -3.48 -5.17 -22.98
CA GLY A 93 -4.46 -5.72 -22.03
C GLY A 93 -3.94 -5.99 -20.61
N VAL A 94 -2.63 -5.87 -20.37
CA VAL A 94 -1.99 -6.12 -19.06
C VAL A 94 -1.74 -4.80 -18.32
N GLN A 95 -1.98 -4.80 -17.00
CA GLN A 95 -1.59 -3.69 -16.13
C GLN A 95 -0.09 -3.74 -15.85
N VAL A 96 0.60 -2.65 -16.20
CA VAL A 96 2.04 -2.49 -16.02
C VAL A 96 2.35 -1.19 -15.29
N PHE A 97 3.37 -1.26 -14.43
CA PHE A 97 3.96 -0.13 -13.75
C PHE A 97 5.24 0.27 -14.46
N ASP A 98 5.56 1.55 -14.43
CA ASP A 98 6.93 1.99 -14.67
C ASP A 98 7.81 1.47 -13.53
N ARG A 99 8.95 0.86 -13.87
CA ARG A 99 9.80 0.16 -12.91
C ARG A 99 10.40 1.13 -11.89
N ASP A 100 10.91 2.26 -12.36
CA ASP A 100 11.61 3.21 -11.49
C ASP A 100 10.63 3.94 -10.58
N ASP A 101 9.47 4.34 -11.09
CA ASP A 101 8.42 4.93 -10.26
C ASP A 101 7.93 3.95 -9.18
N LEU A 102 7.71 2.68 -9.54
CA LEU A 102 7.28 1.63 -8.61
C LEU A 102 8.31 1.43 -7.49
N VAL A 103 9.57 1.24 -7.86
CA VAL A 103 10.66 1.04 -6.89
C VAL A 103 10.81 2.25 -5.98
N ARG A 104 10.86 3.46 -6.56
CA ARG A 104 11.03 4.71 -5.81
C ARG A 104 9.90 4.93 -4.83
N SER A 105 8.65 4.70 -5.24
CA SER A 105 7.49 4.94 -4.39
C SER A 105 7.42 3.93 -3.23
N LEU A 106 7.70 2.65 -3.51
CA LEU A 106 7.77 1.59 -2.50
C LEU A 106 8.91 1.82 -1.51
N ARG A 107 10.10 2.18 -1.99
CA ARG A 107 11.27 2.52 -1.16
C ARG A 107 10.95 3.65 -0.18
N ALA A 108 10.39 4.74 -0.70
CA ALA A 108 10.02 5.92 0.09
C ALA A 108 8.98 5.57 1.18
N TRP A 109 7.96 4.80 0.83
CA TRP A 109 6.89 4.46 1.77
C TRP A 109 7.30 3.43 2.84
N ALA A 110 8.13 2.47 2.44
CA ALA A 110 8.69 1.45 3.32
C ALA A 110 9.79 1.98 4.25
N GLY A 111 10.36 3.14 3.93
CA GLY A 111 11.45 3.76 4.69
C GLY A 111 12.77 2.99 4.54
N VAL A 112 13.02 2.42 3.36
CA VAL A 112 14.30 1.80 3.00
C VAL A 112 15.22 2.91 2.52
N LYS A 113 16.40 3.03 3.13
CA LYS A 113 17.44 3.98 2.71
C LYS A 113 18.21 3.37 1.55
#